data_AF-A0A085K4C9-F1
#
_entry.id   AF-A0A085K4C9-F1
#
_cell.length_a   1.000
_cell.length_b   1.000
_cell.length_c   1.000
_cell.angle_alpha   90.00
_cell.angle_beta   90.00
_cell.angle_gamma   90.00
#
_symmetry.space_group_name_H-M   'P 1'
#
loop_
_entity.id
_entity.type
_entity.pdbx_description
1 polymer ?
#
loop_
_entity_poly.entity_id
_entity_poly.type
_entity_poly.pdbx_seq_one_letter_code
_entity_poly.pdbx_strand_id
1 'polypeptide(L)'
;MRTPSSLSLTFDCWSLGLEACSVIGMRLPRLMAGNAAAMAEAQLMVREKVEAAALLQWKFMTGSLGSSPPAMMTASVTHYRKAVRRNRRRLARPGK
;
A
#
# COMPACT_ATOMS: atom_id res chain seq x y z
N MET A 1 -11.78 -17.10 13.81
CA MET A 1 -12.09 -16.29 12.59
C MET A 1 -12.73 -15.00 13.04
N ARG A 2 -12.11 -13.84 12.78
CA ARG A 2 -12.70 -12.53 13.16
C ARG A 2 -13.78 -12.23 12.10
N THR A 3 -15.05 -12.23 12.49
CA THR A 3 -16.13 -11.81 11.59
C THR A 3 -15.90 -10.34 11.22
N PRO A 4 -15.76 -10.00 9.93
CA PRO A 4 -15.53 -8.62 9.52
C PRO A 4 -16.77 -7.81 9.86
N SER A 5 -16.69 -6.97 10.89
CA SER A 5 -17.72 -5.96 11.13
C SER A 5 -17.46 -4.79 10.18
N SER A 6 -18.51 -4.24 9.56
CA SER A 6 -18.37 -3.11 8.63
C SER A 6 -17.62 -1.93 9.26
N LEU A 7 -17.79 -1.72 10.57
CA LEU A 7 -17.07 -0.71 11.32
C LEU A 7 -15.55 -0.95 11.37
N SER A 8 -15.11 -2.20 11.60
CA SER A 8 -13.68 -2.53 11.62
C SER A 8 -13.02 -2.29 10.26
N LEU A 9 -13.73 -2.59 9.17
CA LEU A 9 -13.26 -2.37 7.81
C LEU A 9 -13.11 -0.87 7.49
N THR A 10 -14.06 -0.05 7.91
CA THR A 10 -13.97 1.41 7.76
C THR A 10 -12.75 1.97 8.50
N PHE A 11 -12.53 1.54 9.75
CA PHE A 11 -11.33 1.92 10.50
C PHE A 11 -10.04 1.45 9.83
N ASP A 12 -10.02 0.24 9.26
CA ASP A 12 -8.87 -0.28 8.54
C ASP A 12 -8.56 0.53 7.28
N CYS A 13 -9.60 0.97 6.56
CA CYS A 13 -9.46 1.81 5.38
C CYS A 13 -8.95 3.22 5.75
N TRP A 14 -9.50 3.82 6.80
CA TRP A 14 -9.03 5.10 7.33
C TRP A 14 -7.56 5.02 7.78
N SER A 15 -7.22 3.98 8.53
CA SER A 15 -5.86 3.75 9.00
C SER A 15 -4.89 3.51 7.83
N LEU A 16 -5.31 2.79 6.79
CA LEU A 16 -4.54 2.67 5.53
C LEU A 16 -4.31 4.04 4.88
N GLY A 17 -5.33 4.90 4.81
CA GLY A 17 -5.21 6.26 4.29
C GLY A 17 -4.16 7.09 5.03
N LEU A 18 -4.20 7.08 6.37
CA LEU A 18 -3.20 7.76 7.20
C LEU A 18 -1.79 7.19 7.00
N GLU A 19 -1.64 5.86 6.95
CA GLU A 19 -0.35 5.22 6.66
C GLU A 19 0.19 5.64 5.28
N ALA A 20 -0.68 5.77 4.28
CA ALA A 20 -0.31 6.20 2.93
C ALA A 20 0.11 7.67 2.89
N CYS A 21 -0.61 8.57 3.55
CA CYS A 21 -0.25 9.99 3.67
C CYS A 21 1.14 10.16 4.32
N SER A 22 1.44 9.37 5.36
CA SER A 22 2.78 9.37 5.97
C SER A 22 3.88 8.95 4.97
N VAL A 23 3.63 7.92 4.15
CA VAL A 23 4.58 7.49 3.09
C VAL A 23 4.80 8.58 2.04
N ILE A 24 3.75 9.29 1.65
CA ILE A 24 3.87 10.41 0.71
C ILE A 24 4.73 11.52 1.34
N GLY A 25 4.46 11.89 2.59
CA GLY A 25 5.25 12.88 3.32
C GLY A 25 6.73 12.51 3.41
N MET A 26 7.06 11.24 3.66
CA MET A 26 8.46 10.77 3.70
C MET A 26 9.17 10.83 2.33
N ARG A 27 8.45 10.80 1.20
CA ARG A 27 9.05 10.92 -0.14
C ARG A 27 9.24 12.36 -0.58
N LEU A 28 8.44 13.29 -0.03
CA LEU A 28 8.39 14.67 -0.47
C LEU A 28 9.78 15.35 -0.49
N PRO A 29 10.65 15.24 0.54
CA PRO A 29 11.97 15.86 0.48
C PRO A 29 12.84 15.38 -0.68
N ARG A 30 12.80 14.08 -1.00
CA ARG A 30 13.57 13.52 -2.12
C ARG A 30 13.01 13.97 -3.46
N LEU A 31 11.69 14.05 -3.59
CA LEU A 31 11.04 14.48 -4.83
C LEU A 31 11.26 15.97 -5.09
N MET A 32 11.21 16.79 -4.04
CA MET A 32 11.44 18.24 -4.14
C MET A 32 12.88 18.59 -4.54
N ALA A 33 13.84 17.68 -4.37
CA ALA A 33 15.21 17.90 -4.80
C ALA A 33 15.37 17.98 -6.34
N GLY A 34 14.40 17.47 -7.12
CA GLY A 34 14.36 17.62 -8.59
C GLY A 34 15.54 16.99 -9.36
N ASN A 35 16.38 16.20 -8.70
CA ASN A 35 17.60 15.63 -9.27
C ASN A 35 17.37 14.21 -9.82
N ALA A 36 18.43 13.57 -10.32
CA ALA A 36 18.34 12.20 -10.85
C ALA A 36 17.80 11.18 -9.81
N ALA A 37 18.11 11.37 -8.52
CA ALA A 37 17.57 10.52 -7.45
C ALA A 37 16.07 10.73 -7.24
N ALA A 38 15.56 11.95 -7.43
CA ALA A 38 14.12 12.24 -7.43
C ALA A 38 13.39 11.50 -8.56
N MET A 39 13.97 11.50 -9.77
CA MET A 39 13.42 10.75 -10.91
C MET A 39 13.43 9.24 -10.64
N ALA A 40 14.51 8.69 -10.10
CA ALA A 40 14.58 7.28 -9.73
C ALA A 40 13.53 6.90 -8.67
N GLU A 41 13.33 7.74 -7.66
CA GLU A 41 12.29 7.55 -6.64
C GLU A 41 10.88 7.59 -7.25
N ALA A 42 10.61 8.52 -8.18
CA ALA A 42 9.32 8.59 -8.89
C ALA A 42 9.06 7.34 -9.75
N GLN A 43 10.06 6.84 -10.48
CA GLN A 43 9.94 5.59 -11.24
C GLN A 43 9.66 4.39 -10.31
N LEU A 44 10.34 4.34 -9.16
CA LEU A 44 10.12 3.31 -8.15
C LEU A 44 8.70 3.40 -7.54
N MET A 45 8.18 4.61 -7.31
CA MET A 45 6.80 4.84 -6.88
C MET A 45 5.77 4.25 -7.85
N VAL A 46 6.01 4.33 -9.15
CA VAL A 46 5.11 3.78 -10.18
C VAL A 46 5.19 2.26 -10.16
N ARG A 47 6.40 1.69 -10.17
CA ARG A 47 6.61 0.24 -10.11
C ARG A 47 5.93 -0.40 -8.91
N GLU A 48 6.04 0.22 -7.73
CA GLU A 48 5.39 -0.28 -6.51
C GLU A 48 3.86 -0.30 -6.61
N LYS A 49 3.25 0.68 -7.28
CA LYS A 49 1.79 0.73 -7.50
C LYS A 49 1.35 -0.35 -8.48
N VAL A 50 2.08 -0.49 -9.59
CA VAL A 50 1.82 -1.52 -10.60
C VAL A 50 1.96 -2.92 -10.00
N GLU A 51 3.02 -3.17 -9.23
CA GLU A 51 3.22 -4.45 -8.52
C GLU A 51 2.07 -4.73 -7.55
N ALA A 52 1.68 -3.74 -6.73
CA ALA A 52 0.58 -3.92 -5.79
C ALA A 52 -0.76 -4.21 -6.50
N ALA A 53 -1.06 -3.51 -7.58
CA ALA A 53 -2.27 -3.74 -8.39
C ALA A 53 -2.24 -5.12 -9.06
N ALA A 54 -1.12 -5.48 -9.70
CA ALA A 54 -0.96 -6.78 -10.36
C ALA A 54 -1.09 -7.95 -9.37
N LEU A 55 -0.48 -7.84 -8.19
CA LEU A 55 -0.62 -8.86 -7.14
C LEU A 55 -2.04 -8.96 -6.61
N LEU A 56 -2.77 -7.85 -6.50
CA LEU A 56 -4.18 -7.88 -6.09
C LEU A 56 -5.05 -8.54 -7.15
N GLN A 57 -4.86 -8.18 -8.42
CA GLN A 57 -5.56 -8.78 -9.55
C GLN A 57 -5.30 -10.28 -9.63
N TRP A 58 -4.04 -10.70 -9.47
CA TRP A 58 -3.67 -12.10 -9.39
C TRP A 58 -4.41 -12.80 -8.25
N LYS A 59 -4.41 -12.21 -7.05
CA LYS A 59 -5.13 -12.77 -5.89
C LYS A 59 -6.63 -12.92 -6.15
N PHE A 60 -7.22 -11.98 -6.87
CA PHE A 60 -8.61 -12.03 -7.30
C PHE A 60 -8.85 -13.19 -8.27
N MET A 61 -8.03 -13.30 -9.32
CA MET A 61 -8.13 -14.37 -10.32
C MET A 61 -7.94 -15.77 -9.72
N THR A 62 -7.08 -15.92 -8.72
CA THR A 62 -6.87 -17.21 -8.04
C THR A 62 -7.86 -17.49 -6.91
N GLY A 63 -8.85 -16.61 -6.67
CA GLY A 63 -9.82 -16.75 -5.58
C GLY A 63 -9.23 -16.60 -4.16
N SER A 64 -7.98 -16.13 -4.04
CA SER A 64 -7.27 -16.04 -2.75
C SER A 64 -7.69 -14.84 -1.88
N LEU A 65 -8.63 -14.01 -2.35
CA LEU A 65 -9.21 -12.90 -1.59
C LEU A 65 -10.39 -13.32 -0.69
N GLY A 66 -10.86 -14.57 -0.83
CA GLY A 66 -12.01 -15.10 -0.10
C GLY A 66 -13.27 -15.20 -0.96
N SER A 67 -14.28 -15.88 -0.42
CA SER A 67 -15.49 -16.28 -1.14
C SER A 67 -16.70 -15.37 -0.92
N SER A 68 -16.56 -14.28 -0.15
CA SER A 68 -17.63 -13.31 0.09
C SER A 68 -17.17 -11.87 -0.16
N PRO A 69 -18.06 -10.95 -0.59
CA PRO A 69 -17.68 -9.57 -0.85
C PRO A 69 -16.99 -8.86 0.35
N PRO A 70 -17.47 -9.01 1.61
CA PRO A 70 -16.77 -8.43 2.76
C PRO A 70 -15.37 -9.01 2.97
N ALA A 71 -15.19 -10.32 2.79
CA ALA A 71 -13.88 -10.96 2.91
C ALA A 71 -12.90 -10.46 1.85
N MET A 72 -13.38 -10.31 0.60
CA MET A 72 -12.58 -9.77 -0.50
C MET A 72 -12.13 -8.33 -0.25
N MET A 73 -13.01 -7.50 0.31
CA MET A 73 -12.68 -6.12 0.66
C MET A 73 -11.64 -6.07 1.78
N THR A 74 -11.82 -6.84 2.86
CA THR A 74 -10.83 -6.94 3.95
C THR A 74 -9.47 -7.46 3.44
N ALA A 75 -9.46 -8.48 2.59
CA ALA A 75 -8.24 -9.01 2.00
C ALA A 75 -7.53 -7.97 1.11
N SER A 76 -8.30 -7.18 0.35
CA SER A 76 -7.77 -6.09 -0.48
C SER A 76 -7.13 -4.98 0.34
N VAL A 77 -7.80 -4.54 1.42
CA VAL A 77 -7.25 -3.54 2.36
C VAL A 77 -5.98 -4.07 3.02
N THR A 78 -5.98 -5.33 3.46
CA THR A 78 -4.82 -5.98 4.09
C THR A 78 -3.63 -6.04 3.13
N HIS A 79 -3.87 -6.36 1.86
CA HIS A 79 -2.86 -6.39 0.81
C HIS A 79 -2.20 -5.02 0.63
N TYR A 80 -2.99 -3.95 0.47
CA TYR A 80 -2.45 -2.60 0.34
C TYR A 80 -1.72 -2.11 1.59
N ARG A 81 -2.23 -2.42 2.79
CA ARG A 81 -1.52 -2.09 4.05
C ARG A 81 -0.14 -2.74 4.11
N LYS A 82 0.00 -3.98 3.65
CA LYS A 82 1.30 -4.66 3.59
C LYS A 82 2.28 -3.95 2.64
N ALA A 83 1.79 -3.48 1.49
CA ALA A 83 2.59 -2.70 0.54
C ALA A 83 3.01 -1.33 1.12
N VAL A 84 2.09 -0.59 1.74
CA VAL A 84 2.38 0.71 2.38
C VAL A 84 3.39 0.56 3.52
N ARG A 85 3.25 -0.47 4.36
CA ARG A 85 4.21 -0.77 5.44
C ARG A 85 5.60 -1.09 4.92
N ARG A 86 5.71 -1.84 3.81
CA ARG A 86 6.98 -2.11 3.13
C ARG A 86 7.64 -0.80 2.68
N ASN A 87 6.87 0.11 2.09
CA ASN A 87 7.34 1.43 1.66
C ASN A 87 7.82 2.28 2.85
N ARG A 88 7.03 2.34 3.93
CA ARG A 88 7.41 3.03 5.17
C ARG A 88 8.72 2.49 5.74
N ARG A 89 8.87 1.17 5.84
CA ARG A 89 10.11 0.53 6.32
C ARG A 89 11.32 0.87 5.45
N ARG A 90 11.15 0.92 4.12
CA ARG A 90 12.24 1.30 3.20
C ARG A 90 12.64 2.76 3.39
N LEU A 91 11.67 3.66 3.51
CA LEU A 91 11.92 5.10 3.66
C LEU A 91 12.46 5.47 5.05
N ALA A 92 12.12 4.69 6.08
CA ALA A 92 12.66 4.86 7.43
C ALA A 92 14.11 4.38 7.57
N ARG A 93 14.65 3.64 6.59
CA ARG A 93 16.07 3.30 6.58
C ARG A 93 16.88 4.51 6.11
N PRO A 94 17.99 4.85 6.79
CA PRO A 94 18.92 5.87 6.29
C PRO A 94 19.28 5.57 4.84
N GLY A 95 19.26 6.59 3.98
CA GLY A 95 19.79 6.46 2.63
C GLY A 95 21.28 6.13 2.72
N LYS A 96 21.74 5.13 1.98
CA LYS A 96 23.17 4.96 1.70
C LYS A 96 23.66 6.14 0.88
#